data_AF-A0A9X2HC70-F1
#
_entry.id   AF-A0A9X2HC70-F1
#
_cell.length_a   1.000
_cell.length_b   1.000
_cell.length_c   1.000
_cell.angle_alpha   90.00
_cell.angle_beta   90.00
_cell.angle_gamma   90.00
#
_symmetry.space_group_name_H-M   'P 1'
#
loop_
_entity.id
_entity.type
_entity.pdbx_description
1 polymer ?
#
loop_
_entity_poly.entity_id
_entity_poly.type
_entity_poly.pdbx_seq_one_letter_code
_entity_poly.pdbx_strand_id
1 'polypeptide(L)'
;MGQGALTTILLALVAVLVCWAIGMLAGTVPALSAGPFEAANAVPPVLAGMVVAALMGPSAQGAVIAVLAVSWAPLAAHAASLVEEANATAYSRMAPLLGVSRPRLVLTKLLPGVAGPVFRHAMLRLPGTALALAALGFLGLGPQPPTPDWGLLLNEGIDYIERAPWVAAAPMLALIALSVLAVSLSSRRA
;
A
#
# COMPACT_ATOMS: atom_id res chain seq x y z
N MET A 1 -1.65 3.88 23.85
CA MET A 1 -0.66 3.15 23.02
C MET A 1 -1.30 2.06 22.16
N GLY A 2 -1.83 0.97 22.73
CA GLY A 2 -2.35 -0.17 21.94
C GLY A 2 -3.49 0.16 20.97
N GLN A 3 -4.47 0.99 21.38
CA GLN A 3 -5.59 1.38 20.51
C GLN A 3 -5.15 2.19 19.29
N GLY A 4 -4.18 3.11 19.44
CA GLY A 4 -3.63 3.89 18.32
C GLY A 4 -2.82 3.03 17.34
N ALA A 5 -2.06 2.05 17.85
CA ALA A 5 -1.34 1.13 16.98
C ALA A 5 -2.31 0.27 16.14
N LEU A 6 -3.39 -0.23 16.75
CA LEU A 6 -4.40 -1.02 16.05
C LEU A 6 -5.11 -0.21 14.97
N THR A 7 -5.51 1.04 15.25
CA THR A 7 -6.17 1.89 14.25
C THR A 7 -5.25 2.20 13.08
N THR A 8 -3.99 2.57 13.32
CA THR A 8 -3.02 2.85 12.24
C THR A 8 -2.75 1.59 11.40
N ILE A 9 -2.63 0.41 12.01
CA ILE A 9 -2.42 -0.86 11.28
C ILE A 9 -3.66 -1.23 10.45
N LEU A 10 -4.86 -1.08 11.00
CA LEU A 10 -6.10 -1.33 10.25
C LEU A 10 -6.26 -0.38 9.07
N LEU A 11 -5.99 0.91 9.27
CA LEU A 11 -5.99 1.89 8.19
C LEU A 11 -4.95 1.56 7.12
N ALA A 12 -3.75 1.14 7.52
CA ALA A 12 -2.71 0.70 6.59
C ALA A 12 -3.16 -0.53 5.79
N LEU A 13 -3.80 -1.50 6.45
CA LEU A 13 -4.31 -2.70 5.79
C LEU A 13 -5.37 -2.35 4.74
N VAL A 14 -6.34 -1.50 5.10
CA VAL A 14 -7.37 -1.04 4.16
C VAL A 14 -6.72 -0.29 2.98
N ALA A 15 -5.79 0.63 3.25
CA ALA A 15 -5.09 1.37 2.20
C ALA A 15 -4.32 0.43 1.25
N VAL A 16 -3.64 -0.59 1.77
CA VAL A 16 -2.93 -1.58 0.96
C VAL A 16 -3.88 -2.41 0.11
N LEU A 17 -5.01 -2.84 0.65
CA LEU A 17 -6.01 -3.61 -0.11
C LEU A 17 -6.64 -2.77 -1.23
N VAL A 18 -6.90 -1.49 -0.98
CA VAL A 18 -7.39 -0.55 -2.00
C VAL A 18 -6.31 -0.31 -3.07
N CYS A 19 -5.05 -0.07 -2.68
CA CYS A 19 -3.92 0.04 -3.61
C CYS A 19 -3.73 -1.23 -4.44
N TRP A 20 -3.94 -2.41 -3.86
CA TRP A 20 -3.91 -3.68 -4.57
C TRP A 20 -5.02 -3.76 -5.62
N ALA A 21 -6.25 -3.41 -5.27
CA ALA A 21 -7.37 -3.40 -6.21
C ALA A 21 -7.14 -2.39 -7.36
N ILE A 22 -6.70 -1.18 -7.04
CA ILE A 22 -6.35 -0.15 -8.03
C ILE A 22 -5.19 -0.64 -8.92
N GLY A 23 -4.14 -1.19 -8.31
CA GLY A 23 -2.98 -1.70 -9.02
C GLY A 23 -3.33 -2.85 -9.98
N MET A 24 -4.20 -3.77 -9.56
CA MET A 24 -4.71 -4.85 -10.41
C MET A 24 -5.46 -4.31 -11.62
N LEU A 25 -6.35 -3.32 -11.43
CA LEU A 25 -7.09 -2.71 -12.53
C LEU A 25 -6.16 -1.94 -13.48
N ALA A 26 -5.32 -1.06 -12.92
CA ALA A 26 -4.40 -0.23 -13.70
C ALA A 26 -3.35 -1.07 -14.46
N GLY A 27 -2.84 -2.14 -13.87
CA GLY A 27 -1.86 -3.03 -14.50
C GLY A 27 -2.42 -3.83 -15.69
N THR A 28 -3.74 -3.95 -15.83
CA THR A 28 -4.35 -4.57 -17.01
C THR A 28 -4.47 -3.63 -18.21
N VAL A 29 -4.17 -2.34 -18.03
CA VAL A 29 -4.27 -1.31 -19.08
C VAL A 29 -2.86 -1.02 -19.62
N PRO A 30 -2.49 -1.52 -20.82
CA PRO A 30 -1.13 -1.37 -21.34
C PRO A 30 -0.70 0.08 -21.57
N ALA A 31 -1.65 0.99 -21.80
CA ALA A 31 -1.34 2.41 -21.97
C ALA A 31 -0.82 3.09 -20.70
N LEU A 32 -1.06 2.50 -19.52
CA LEU A 32 -0.62 3.04 -18.24
C LEU A 32 0.74 2.49 -17.78
N SER A 33 1.25 1.42 -18.44
CA SER A 33 2.42 0.68 -17.96
C SER A 33 3.76 1.40 -18.14
N ALA A 34 3.81 2.48 -18.92
CA ALA A 34 5.01 3.28 -19.14
C ALA A 34 4.75 4.76 -18.83
N GLY A 35 5.53 5.36 -17.93
CA GLY A 35 5.45 6.78 -17.58
C GLY A 35 4.67 7.08 -16.29
N PRO A 36 3.30 7.03 -16.28
CA PRO A 36 2.50 7.39 -15.11
C PRO A 36 2.83 6.59 -13.85
N PHE A 37 3.15 5.30 -13.98
CA PHE A 37 3.56 4.48 -12.84
C PHE A 37 4.89 4.95 -12.24
N GLU A 38 5.85 5.32 -13.08
CA GLU A 38 7.17 5.80 -12.64
C GLU A 38 7.05 7.18 -12.00
N ALA A 39 6.28 8.09 -12.60
CA ALA A 39 6.02 9.42 -12.06
C ALA A 39 5.31 9.36 -10.71
N ALA A 40 4.28 8.51 -10.58
CA ALA A 40 3.59 8.31 -9.31
C ALA A 40 4.51 7.68 -8.25
N ASN A 41 5.34 6.70 -8.62
CA ASN A 41 6.25 6.03 -7.70
C ASN A 41 7.45 6.91 -7.26
N ALA A 42 7.81 7.93 -8.04
CA ALA A 42 8.89 8.85 -7.70
C ALA A 42 8.56 9.74 -6.50
N VAL A 43 7.28 9.95 -6.19
CA VAL A 43 6.84 10.83 -5.10
C VAL A 43 6.82 10.07 -3.78
N PRO A 44 7.57 10.48 -2.74
CA PRO A 44 7.43 9.92 -1.41
C PRO A 44 6.01 10.12 -0.84
N PRO A 45 5.39 9.11 -0.20
CA PRO A 45 4.04 9.23 0.37
C PRO A 45 3.90 10.36 1.39
N VAL A 46 4.96 10.69 2.13
CA VAL A 46 4.96 11.79 3.10
C VAL A 46 4.83 13.14 2.41
N LEU A 47 5.51 13.35 1.27
CA LEU A 47 5.38 14.59 0.49
C LEU A 47 3.98 14.73 -0.09
N ALA A 48 3.41 13.63 -0.62
CA ALA A 48 2.01 13.61 -1.04
C ALA A 48 1.07 13.98 0.13
N GLY A 49 1.36 13.48 1.34
CA GLY A 49 0.61 13.79 2.55
C GLY A 49 0.69 15.26 2.96
N MET A 50 1.85 15.89 2.83
CA MET A 50 2.00 17.33 3.07
C MET A 50 1.13 18.16 2.12
N VAL A 51 1.10 17.80 0.83
CA VAL A 51 0.26 18.49 -0.16
C VAL A 51 -1.22 18.30 0.15
N VAL A 52 -1.66 17.07 0.43
CA VAL A 52 -3.07 16.80 0.76
C VAL A 52 -3.49 17.53 2.04
N ALA A 53 -2.65 17.52 3.08
CA ALA A 53 -2.93 18.22 4.32
C ALA A 53 -2.97 19.76 4.13
N ALA A 54 -2.17 20.32 3.21
CA ALA A 54 -2.26 21.74 2.88
C ALA A 54 -3.60 22.12 2.22
N LEU A 55 -4.22 21.21 1.47
CA LEU A 55 -5.49 21.45 0.77
C LEU A 55 -6.72 21.15 1.62
N MET A 56 -6.68 20.05 2.39
CA MET A 56 -7.84 19.50 3.11
C MET A 56 -7.75 19.67 4.63
N GLY A 57 -6.60 20.12 5.14
CA GLY A 57 -6.28 20.11 6.56
C GLY A 57 -5.85 18.72 7.08
N PRO A 58 -5.29 18.64 8.30
CA PRO A 58 -4.94 17.38 8.95
C PRO A 58 -6.14 16.48 9.20
N SER A 59 -6.14 15.27 8.65
CA SER A 59 -7.22 14.30 8.86
C SER A 59 -6.79 12.87 8.55
N ALA A 60 -7.47 11.89 9.14
CA ALA A 60 -7.29 10.47 8.84
C ALA A 60 -7.53 10.18 7.35
N GLN A 61 -8.59 10.79 6.80
CA GLN A 61 -8.96 10.62 5.40
C GLN A 61 -7.90 11.23 4.47
N GLY A 62 -7.40 12.43 4.76
CA GLY A 62 -6.33 13.06 4.00
C GLY A 62 -5.05 12.22 3.98
N ALA A 63 -4.66 11.65 5.13
CA ALA A 63 -3.50 10.76 5.21
C ALA A 63 -3.68 9.49 4.35
N VAL A 64 -4.85 8.87 4.36
CA VAL A 64 -5.15 7.70 3.52
C VAL A 64 -5.13 8.09 2.03
N ILE A 65 -5.79 9.18 1.65
CA ILE A 65 -5.82 9.66 0.26
C ILE A 65 -4.40 9.90 -0.26
N ALA A 66 -3.54 10.53 0.54
CA ALA A 66 -2.15 10.77 0.18
C ALA A 66 -1.37 9.49 -0.10
N VAL A 67 -1.50 8.49 0.78
CA VAL A 67 -0.90 7.18 0.60
C VAL A 67 -1.44 6.50 -0.65
N LEU A 68 -2.76 6.54 -0.86
CA LEU A 68 -3.45 5.95 -2.01
C LEU A 68 -3.06 6.61 -3.34
N ALA A 69 -2.67 7.89 -3.34
CA ALA A 69 -2.28 8.59 -4.57
C ALA A 69 -0.96 8.07 -5.17
N VAL A 70 -0.10 7.49 -4.33
CA VAL A 70 1.27 7.09 -4.69
C VAL A 70 1.46 5.57 -4.64
N SER A 71 0.91 4.92 -3.62
CA SER A 71 1.31 3.55 -3.25
C SER A 71 0.76 2.45 -4.15
N TRP A 72 -0.18 2.78 -5.04
CA TRP A 72 -0.75 1.85 -6.02
C TRP A 72 0.19 1.60 -7.20
N ALA A 73 1.05 2.56 -7.55
CA ALA A 73 1.84 2.51 -8.78
C ALA A 73 2.82 1.32 -8.85
N PRO A 74 3.56 0.95 -7.78
CA PRO A 74 4.41 -0.25 -7.79
C PRO A 74 3.63 -1.56 -7.96
N LEU A 75 2.39 -1.61 -7.44
CA LEU A 75 1.51 -2.77 -7.58
C LEU A 75 0.96 -2.85 -9.01
N ALA A 76 0.65 -1.71 -9.63
CA ALA A 76 0.24 -1.64 -11.02
C ALA A 76 1.36 -2.07 -11.98
N ALA A 77 2.59 -1.60 -11.75
CA ALA A 77 3.75 -2.00 -12.54
C ALA A 77 4.01 -3.51 -12.45
N HIS A 78 3.95 -4.09 -11.24
CA HIS A 78 4.08 -5.53 -11.04
C HIS A 78 2.94 -6.33 -11.68
N ALA A 79 1.70 -5.84 -11.59
CA ALA A 79 0.57 -6.46 -12.27
C ALA A 79 0.76 -6.42 -13.79
N ALA A 80 1.20 -5.29 -14.36
CA ALA A 80 1.44 -5.14 -15.79
C ALA A 80 2.53 -6.10 -16.30
N SER A 81 3.65 -6.24 -15.57
CA SER A 81 4.72 -7.16 -15.97
C SER A 81 4.24 -8.62 -16.02
N LEU A 82 3.45 -9.04 -15.04
CA LEU A 82 2.89 -10.40 -14.99
C LEU A 82 1.81 -10.62 -16.06
N VAL A 83 1.01 -9.60 -16.36
CA VAL A 83 0.03 -9.65 -17.46
C VAL A 83 0.74 -9.76 -18.81
N GLU A 84 1.83 -9.03 -19.01
CA GLU A 84 2.65 -9.11 -20.22
C GLU A 84 3.28 -10.50 -20.39
N GLU A 85 3.88 -11.04 -19.32
CA GLU A 85 4.44 -12.39 -19.30
C GLU A 85 3.37 -13.45 -19.63
N ALA A 86 2.20 -13.36 -19.00
CA ALA A 86 1.11 -14.29 -19.24
C ALA A 86 0.54 -14.16 -20.66
N ASN A 87 0.54 -12.95 -21.23
CA ASN A 87 0.17 -12.70 -22.63
C ASN A 87 1.21 -13.23 -23.64
N ALA A 88 2.47 -13.39 -23.24
CA ALA A 88 3.51 -13.93 -24.12
C ALA A 88 3.37 -15.46 -24.34
N THR A 89 2.59 -16.16 -23.51
CA THR A 89 2.41 -17.62 -23.58
C THR A 89 1.74 -18.10 -24.87
N ALA A 90 2.01 -19.34 -25.29
CA ALA A 90 1.37 -19.92 -26.48
C ALA A 90 -0.16 -20.01 -26.34
N TYR A 91 -0.64 -20.27 -25.12
CA TYR A 91 -2.07 -20.36 -24.82
C TYR A 91 -2.81 -19.05 -25.09
N SER A 92 -2.29 -17.91 -24.59
CA SER A 92 -2.91 -16.60 -24.82
C SER A 92 -2.89 -16.21 -26.30
N ARG A 93 -1.83 -16.55 -27.03
CA ARG A 93 -1.70 -16.28 -28.47
C ARG A 93 -2.67 -17.09 -29.32
N MET A 94 -2.97 -18.33 -28.92
CA MET A 94 -3.92 -19.20 -29.63
C MET A 94 -5.39 -18.94 -29.25
N ALA A 95 -5.66 -18.33 -28.09
CA ALA A 95 -7.01 -18.10 -27.59
C ALA A 95 -7.97 -17.37 -28.57
N PRO A 96 -7.54 -16.35 -29.35
CA PRO A 96 -8.39 -15.72 -30.36
C PRO A 96 -8.80 -16.68 -31.49
N LEU A 97 -7.94 -17.63 -31.87
CA LEU A 97 -8.24 -18.65 -32.88
C LEU A 97 -9.33 -19.63 -32.41
N LEU A 98 -9.48 -19.77 -31.09
CA LEU A 98 -10.51 -20.57 -30.43
C LEU A 98 -11.79 -19.75 -30.14
N GLY A 99 -11.91 -18.54 -30.67
CA GLY A 99 -13.06 -17.66 -30.48
C GLY A 99 -13.16 -17.01 -29.10
N VAL A 100 -12.07 -17.03 -28.30
CA VAL A 100 -12.05 -16.38 -26.98
C VAL A 100 -11.77 -14.88 -27.15
N SER A 101 -12.69 -14.04 -26.69
CA SER A 101 -12.50 -12.59 -26.70
C SER A 101 -11.40 -12.17 -25.71
N ARG A 102 -10.61 -11.15 -26.07
CA ARG A 102 -9.57 -10.57 -25.20
C ARG A 102 -10.04 -10.23 -23.77
N PRO A 103 -11.17 -9.52 -23.54
CA PRO A 103 -11.61 -9.21 -22.18
C PRO A 103 -11.96 -10.47 -21.38
N ARG A 104 -12.53 -11.49 -22.03
CA ARG A 104 -12.84 -12.78 -21.38
C ARG A 104 -11.56 -13.51 -20.99
N LEU A 105 -10.54 -13.50 -21.85
CA LEU A 105 -9.23 -14.08 -21.55
C LEU A 105 -8.58 -13.39 -20.33
N VAL A 106 -8.58 -12.05 -20.33
CA VAL A 106 -8.02 -11.25 -19.23
C VAL A 106 -8.73 -11.55 -17.92
N LEU A 107 -10.05 -11.39 -17.86
CA LEU A 107 -10.82 -11.51 -16.61
C LEU A 107 -10.86 -12.94 -16.05
N THR A 108 -10.88 -13.96 -16.92
CA THR A 108 -11.12 -15.35 -16.49
C THR A 108 -9.82 -16.14 -16.28
N LYS A 109 -8.73 -15.77 -16.97
CA LYS A 109 -7.48 -16.53 -16.94
C LYS A 109 -6.29 -15.72 -16.45
N LEU A 110 -6.10 -14.50 -16.94
CA LEU A 110 -4.93 -13.70 -16.59
C LEU A 110 -5.07 -13.09 -15.19
N LEU A 111 -6.18 -12.38 -14.93
CA LEU A 111 -6.41 -11.67 -13.67
C LEU A 111 -6.36 -12.58 -12.43
N PRO A 112 -7.00 -13.77 -12.42
CA PRO A 112 -6.90 -14.69 -11.30
C PRO A 112 -5.48 -15.24 -11.07
N GLY A 113 -4.69 -15.40 -12.14
CA GLY A 113 -3.30 -15.85 -12.04
C GLY A 113 -2.36 -14.78 -11.49
N VAL A 114 -2.59 -13.52 -11.86
CA VAL A 114 -1.76 -12.37 -11.46
C VAL A 114 -2.11 -11.88 -10.05
N ALA A 115 -3.36 -12.05 -9.62
CA ALA A 115 -3.87 -11.57 -8.33
C ALA A 115 -3.05 -12.06 -7.12
N GLY A 116 -2.66 -13.34 -7.11
CA GLY A 116 -1.91 -13.94 -6.00
C GLY A 116 -0.51 -13.34 -5.80
N PRO A 117 0.36 -13.33 -6.83
CA PRO A 117 1.65 -12.65 -6.77
C PRO A 117 1.56 -11.16 -6.39
N VAL A 118 0.62 -10.41 -6.97
CA VAL A 118 0.46 -8.98 -6.67
C VAL A 118 -0.06 -8.76 -5.25
N PHE A 119 -0.93 -9.64 -4.75
CA PHE A 119 -1.39 -9.61 -3.35
C PHE A 119 -0.23 -9.82 -2.37
N ARG A 120 0.67 -10.77 -2.65
CA ARG A 120 1.88 -10.97 -1.83
C ARG A 120 2.76 -9.72 -1.81
N HIS A 121 2.97 -9.08 -2.97
CA HIS A 121 3.68 -7.81 -3.04
C HIS A 121 2.96 -6.72 -2.22
N ALA A 122 1.63 -6.62 -2.30
CA ALA A 122 0.85 -5.68 -1.51
C ALA A 122 1.06 -5.89 0.01
N MET A 123 1.02 -7.13 0.48
CA MET A 123 1.26 -7.46 1.90
C MET A 123 2.66 -7.08 2.36
N LEU A 124 3.69 -7.26 1.52
CA LEU A 124 5.06 -6.83 1.83
C LEU A 124 5.18 -5.31 1.99
N ARG A 125 4.26 -4.53 1.40
CA ARG A 125 4.22 -3.06 1.53
C ARG A 125 3.50 -2.57 2.79
N LEU A 126 2.74 -3.43 3.46
CA LEU A 126 1.98 -3.10 4.67
C LEU A 126 2.78 -2.36 5.75
N PRO A 127 4.00 -2.80 6.13
CA PRO A 127 4.77 -2.11 7.16
C PRO A 127 5.21 -0.71 6.71
N GLY A 128 5.59 -0.55 5.44
CA GLY A 128 5.95 0.74 4.87
C GLY A 128 4.76 1.71 4.80
N THR A 129 3.58 1.20 4.45
CA THR A 129 2.34 2.00 4.48
C THR A 129 1.94 2.40 5.90
N ALA A 130 2.05 1.50 6.87
CA ALA A 130 1.81 1.82 8.28
C ALA A 130 2.79 2.87 8.80
N LEU A 131 4.07 2.75 8.44
CA LEU A 131 5.10 3.74 8.77
C LEU A 131 4.80 5.10 8.14
N ALA A 132 4.35 5.15 6.88
CA ALA A 132 3.98 6.41 6.22
C ALA A 132 2.79 7.10 6.93
N LEU A 133 1.75 6.36 7.30
CA LEU A 133 0.62 6.89 8.06
C LEU A 133 1.05 7.39 9.44
N ALA A 134 1.88 6.63 10.15
CA ALA A 134 2.44 7.04 11.43
C ALA A 134 3.34 8.28 11.30
N ALA A 135 4.12 8.40 10.23
CA ALA A 135 4.93 9.58 9.96
C ALA A 135 4.06 10.83 9.73
N LEU A 136 2.95 10.70 9.00
CA LEU A 136 2.00 11.81 8.82
C LEU A 136 1.31 12.19 10.12
N GLY A 137 0.90 11.21 10.93
CA GLY A 137 0.36 11.45 12.28
C GLY A 137 1.37 12.16 13.19
N PHE A 138 2.63 11.74 13.14
CA PHE A 138 3.73 12.34 13.89
C PHE A 138 3.96 13.80 13.49
N LEU A 139 3.88 14.11 12.19
CA LEU A 139 3.96 15.48 11.67
C LEU A 139 2.70 16.32 11.97
N GLY A 140 1.72 15.78 12.69
CA GLY A 140 0.44 16.44 12.97
C GLY A 140 -0.49 16.54 11.76
N LEU A 141 -0.19 15.82 10.67
CA LEU A 141 -0.96 15.81 9.42
C LEU A 141 -1.96 14.64 9.33
N GLY A 142 -1.94 13.74 10.31
CA GLY A 142 -2.80 12.56 10.40
C GLY A 142 -4.12 12.80 11.15
N PRO A 143 -4.74 11.72 11.67
CA PRO A 143 -5.93 11.81 12.50
C PRO A 143 -5.72 12.73 13.72
N GLN A 144 -6.74 13.52 14.04
CA GLN A 144 -6.73 14.43 15.18
C GLN A 144 -7.55 13.85 16.36
N PRO A 145 -7.28 14.28 17.60
CA PRO A 145 -8.10 13.90 18.76
C PRO A 145 -9.60 14.15 18.51
N PRO A 146 -10.52 13.27 18.95
CA PRO A 146 -10.33 12.15 19.89
C PRO A 146 -9.90 10.83 19.24
N THR A 147 -9.61 10.81 17.94
CA THR A 147 -9.24 9.58 17.23
C THR A 147 -7.85 9.14 17.67
N PRO A 148 -7.66 7.90 18.16
CA PRO A 148 -6.34 7.44 18.55
C PRO A 148 -5.50 7.22 17.29
N ASP A 149 -4.38 7.94 17.20
CA ASP A 149 -3.37 7.77 16.15
C ASP A 149 -2.01 7.51 16.76
N TRP A 150 -1.30 6.54 16.18
CA TRP A 150 -0.03 6.12 16.72
C TRP A 150 1.10 7.12 16.50
N GLY A 151 1.10 7.81 15.36
CA GLY A 151 2.10 8.84 15.05
C GLY A 151 1.98 10.03 15.98
N LEU A 152 0.74 10.47 16.21
CA LEU A 152 0.44 11.54 17.16
C LEU A 152 0.89 11.20 18.58
N LEU A 153 0.61 9.97 19.05
CA LEU A 153 1.07 9.49 20.36
C LEU A 153 2.60 9.45 20.49
N LEU A 154 3.30 9.21 19.38
CA LEU A 154 4.76 9.22 19.32
C LEU A 154 5.31 10.66 19.41
N ASN A 155 4.65 11.59 18.74
CA ASN A 155 4.98 13.02 18.79
C ASN A 155 4.84 13.59 20.20
N GLU A 156 3.72 13.31 20.87
CA GLU A 156 3.48 13.71 22.27
C GLU A 156 4.46 13.05 23.26
N GLY A 157 4.99 11.87 22.90
CA GLY A 157 5.88 11.08 23.73
C GLY A 157 7.36 11.46 23.67
N ILE A 158 7.79 12.26 22.69
CA ILE A 158 9.20 12.60 22.48
C ILE A 158 9.79 13.32 23.68
N ASP A 159 9.05 14.27 24.26
CA ASP A 159 9.53 15.06 25.41
C ASP A 159 9.76 14.20 26.66
N TYR A 160 9.19 12.98 26.70
CA TYR A 160 9.30 12.06 27.81
C TYR A 160 10.26 10.90 27.55
N ILE A 161 10.97 10.88 26.41
CA ILE A 161 11.76 9.72 25.98
C ILE A 161 12.89 9.36 26.95
N GLU A 162 13.50 10.35 27.61
CA GLU A 162 14.55 10.14 28.62
C GLU A 162 14.01 9.43 29.87
N ARG A 163 12.74 9.67 30.21
CA ARG A 163 12.08 9.09 31.39
C ARG A 163 11.36 7.78 31.08
N ALA A 164 10.85 7.65 29.85
CA ALA A 164 9.99 6.58 29.41
C ALA A 164 10.34 6.14 27.98
N PRO A 165 11.54 5.54 27.75
CA PRO A 165 12.00 5.17 26.41
C PRO A 165 11.11 4.14 25.71
N TRP A 166 10.33 3.38 26.49
CA TRP A 166 9.34 2.43 25.95
C TRP A 166 8.24 3.09 25.11
N VAL A 167 7.98 4.39 25.30
CA VAL A 167 6.99 5.14 24.51
C VAL A 167 7.38 5.19 23.04
N ALA A 168 8.68 5.29 22.72
CA ALA A 168 9.20 5.23 21.36
C ALA A 168 9.55 3.80 20.91
N ALA A 169 10.03 2.95 21.83
CA ALA A 169 10.44 1.58 21.49
C ALA A 169 9.24 0.67 21.15
N ALA A 170 8.11 0.81 21.84
CA ALA A 170 6.90 0.04 21.54
C ALA A 170 6.45 0.20 20.08
N PRO A 171 6.42 1.43 19.51
CA PRO A 171 6.12 1.61 18.12
C PRO A 171 7.05 0.89 17.15
N MET A 172 8.34 1.04 17.40
CA MET A 172 9.39 0.46 16.59
C MET A 172 9.29 -1.07 16.57
N LEU A 173 9.13 -1.69 17.73
CA LEU A 173 9.00 -3.14 17.86
C LEU A 173 7.73 -3.68 17.19
N ALA A 174 6.61 -2.96 17.26
CA ALA A 174 5.38 -3.37 16.58
C ALA A 174 5.50 -3.27 15.05
N LEU A 175 6.18 -2.26 14.50
CA LEU A 175 6.47 -2.18 13.06
C LEU A 175 7.41 -3.30 12.61
N ILE A 176 8.40 -3.66 13.42
CA ILE A 176 9.29 -4.81 13.17
C ILE A 176 8.48 -6.12 13.20
N ALA A 177 7.61 -6.31 14.20
CA ALA A 177 6.75 -7.48 14.26
C ALA A 177 5.83 -7.56 13.03
N LEU A 178 5.24 -6.43 12.64
CA LEU A 178 4.39 -6.33 11.45
C LEU A 178 5.15 -6.69 10.17
N SER A 179 6.40 -6.24 10.02
CA SER A 179 7.23 -6.56 8.86
C SER A 179 7.61 -8.04 8.81
N VAL A 180 7.98 -8.62 9.95
CA VAL A 180 8.24 -10.07 10.06
C VAL A 180 6.98 -10.88 9.73
N LEU A 181 5.81 -10.47 10.24
CA LEU A 181 4.54 -11.12 9.95
C LEU A 181 4.15 -11.00 8.47
N ALA A 182 4.32 -9.82 7.86
CA ALA A 182 4.04 -9.60 6.45
C ALA A 182 4.89 -10.51 5.55
N VAL A 183 6.21 -10.56 5.82
CA VAL A 183 7.13 -11.45 5.09
C VAL A 183 6.76 -12.91 5.31
N SER A 184 6.52 -13.30 6.56
CA SER A 184 6.13 -14.68 6.92
C SER A 184 4.82 -15.11 6.25
N LEU A 185 3.85 -14.20 6.12
CA LEU A 185 2.59 -14.50 5.45
C LEU A 185 2.77 -14.60 3.93
N SER A 186 3.65 -13.77 3.35
CA SER A 186 3.95 -13.84 1.91
C SER A 186 4.71 -15.11 1.51
N SER A 187 5.51 -15.69 2.42
CA SER A 187 6.40 -16.82 2.14
C SER A 187 5.75 -18.20 2.34
N ARG A 188 4.63 -18.28 3.09
CA ARG A 188 4.00 -19.56 3.53
C ARG A 188 3.32 -20.41 2.45
N ARG A 189 3.51 -20.14 1.15
CA ARG A 189 2.98 -20.98 0.03
C ARG A 189 3.95 -21.02 -1.16
N ALA A 190 5.18 -21.45 -0.91
CA ALA A 190 6.09 -22.00 -1.92
C ALA A 190 6.13 -23.51 -1.78
#